data_AF-A0A4Q3W7E6-F1
#
_entry.id   AF-A0A4Q3W7E6-F1
#
_cell.length_a   1.000
_cell.length_b   1.000
_cell.length_c   1.000
_cell.angle_alpha   90.00
_cell.angle_beta   90.00
_cell.angle_gamma   90.00
#
_symmetry.space_group_name_H-M   'P 1'
#
loop_
_entity.id
_entity.type
_entity.pdbx_description
1 polymer ?
#
loop_
_entity_poly.entity_id
_entity_poly.type
_entity_poly.pdbx_seq_one_letter_code
_entity_poly.pdbx_strand_id
1 'polypeptide(L)'
;MLLPTSKDTQGPHAKKFIRVYVNKVGEKQMTTRKNPRFPVGSVIVKQKLPLNSKVSKTKFRKVSPAPELLTVMIKHKAGYDPKNGDWEYMVTDGAGRKVSQRGQIESCQNCHRPYAKTDYVVRSYLPKEVRIALNDLNAVEAQSKNRSEEK
;
A
#
# COMPACT_ATOMS: atom_id res chain seq x y z
N MET A 1 -8.34 11.94 -21.07
CA MET A 1 -7.74 10.59 -21.04
C MET A 1 -6.23 10.79 -21.05
N LEU A 2 -5.54 10.65 -19.92
CA LEU A 2 -4.09 10.89 -19.85
C LEU A 2 -3.37 9.55 -19.88
N LEU A 3 -2.52 9.35 -20.90
CA LEU A 3 -1.66 8.18 -21.04
C LEU A 3 -0.59 8.17 -19.94
N PRO A 4 -0.27 7.02 -19.33
CA PRO A 4 0.77 6.94 -18.32
C PRO A 4 2.15 7.21 -18.94
N THR A 5 2.94 8.04 -18.27
CA THR A 5 4.30 8.38 -18.66
C THR A 5 5.25 7.20 -18.46
N SER A 6 6.31 7.16 -19.25
CA SER A 6 7.23 6.03 -19.54
C SER A 6 7.96 5.38 -18.35
N LYS A 7 7.71 5.78 -17.10
CA LYS A 7 8.31 5.16 -15.90
C LYS A 7 7.55 3.92 -15.38
N ASP A 8 6.32 3.69 -15.83
CA ASP A 8 5.45 2.60 -15.34
C ASP A 8 5.65 1.25 -16.05
N THR A 9 6.52 1.15 -17.07
CA THR A 9 6.59 -0.01 -17.96
C THR A 9 7.66 -1.06 -17.60
N GLN A 10 8.54 -0.81 -16.63
CA GLN A 10 9.72 -1.66 -16.35
C GLN A 10 9.94 -1.98 -14.86
N GLY A 11 8.88 -2.36 -14.15
CA GLY A 11 8.98 -2.97 -12.81
C GLY A 11 8.17 -4.26 -12.73
N PRO A 12 8.31 -5.06 -11.66
CA PRO A 12 7.56 -6.32 -11.46
C PRO A 12 6.02 -6.15 -11.43
N HIS A 13 5.55 -4.89 -11.50
CA HIS A 13 4.15 -4.47 -11.48
C HIS A 13 3.65 -3.88 -12.82
N ALA A 14 4.50 -3.69 -13.84
CA ALA A 14 4.20 -2.94 -15.07
C ALA A 14 3.11 -3.53 -15.99
N LYS A 15 2.64 -4.75 -15.73
CA LYS A 15 1.62 -5.45 -16.53
C LYS A 15 0.54 -6.11 -15.66
N LYS A 16 0.30 -5.61 -14.46
CA LYS A 16 -0.59 -6.24 -13.48
C LYS A 16 -1.48 -5.19 -12.82
N PHE A 17 -2.76 -5.52 -12.67
CA PHE A 17 -3.65 -4.69 -11.87
C PHE A 17 -3.48 -5.07 -10.41
N ILE A 18 -3.36 -4.07 -9.54
CA ILE A 18 -3.19 -4.26 -8.10
C ILE A 18 -4.42 -3.72 -7.40
N ARG A 19 -5.00 -4.53 -6.50
CA ARG A 19 -6.00 -4.06 -5.54
C ARG A 19 -5.40 -4.12 -4.15
N VAL A 20 -5.62 -3.08 -3.35
CA VAL A 20 -5.19 -3.04 -1.96
C VAL A 20 -6.41 -2.86 -1.07
N TYR A 21 -6.49 -3.69 -0.04
CA TYR A 21 -7.52 -3.64 0.97
C TYR A 21 -6.87 -3.42 2.32
N VAL A 22 -7.59 -2.76 3.21
CA VAL A 22 -7.23 -2.60 4.61
C VAL A 22 -8.46 -2.96 5.43
N ASN A 23 -8.28 -3.63 6.56
CA ASN A 23 -9.40 -3.88 7.48
C ASN A 23 -9.84 -2.58 8.17
N LYS A 24 -11.02 -2.62 8.82
CA LYS A 24 -11.59 -1.47 9.54
C LYS A 24 -10.64 -0.87 10.59
N VAL A 25 -9.79 -1.71 11.19
CA VAL A 25 -8.79 -1.30 12.20
C VAL A 25 -7.76 -0.33 11.63
N GLY A 26 -7.28 -0.56 10.39
CA GLY A 26 -6.29 0.30 9.73
C GLY A 26 -6.86 1.36 8.80
N GLU A 27 -8.18 1.39 8.59
CA GLU A 27 -8.82 2.19 7.54
C GLU A 27 -8.55 3.69 7.68
N LYS A 28 -8.81 4.27 8.86
CA LYS A 28 -8.62 5.71 9.11
C LYS A 28 -7.17 6.15 8.87
N GLN A 29 -6.21 5.32 9.24
CA GLN A 29 -4.79 5.56 9.09
C GLN A 29 -4.38 5.52 7.62
N MET A 30 -4.96 4.58 6.87
CA MET A 30 -4.75 4.49 5.43
C MET A 30 -5.22 5.76 4.72
N THR A 31 -6.43 6.24 5.02
CA THR A 31 -7.14 7.22 4.17
C THR A 31 -7.10 8.66 4.66
N THR A 32 -6.98 8.93 5.97
CA THR A 32 -7.18 10.29 6.50
C THR A 32 -5.99 10.87 7.26
N ARG A 33 -4.89 10.10 7.41
CA ARG A 33 -3.70 10.54 8.17
C ARG A 33 -2.52 10.72 7.23
N LYS A 34 -1.86 11.88 7.25
CA LYS A 34 -0.68 12.10 6.42
C LYS A 34 0.50 11.21 6.86
N ASN A 35 0.85 11.23 8.13
CA ASN A 35 1.93 10.40 8.69
C ASN A 35 1.29 9.38 9.65
N PRO A 36 0.61 8.35 9.11
CA PRO A 36 -0.13 7.41 9.94
C PRO A 36 0.80 6.61 10.84
N ARG A 37 0.23 6.11 11.94
CA ARG A 37 0.74 4.99 12.72
C ARG A 37 -0.37 3.96 12.82
N PHE A 38 -0.18 2.79 12.22
CA PHE A 38 -1.23 1.78 12.16
C PHE A 38 -1.36 1.09 13.52
N PRO A 39 -2.60 0.92 14.03
CA PRO A 39 -2.84 0.20 15.27
C PRO A 39 -2.57 -1.29 15.12
N VAL A 40 -2.22 -1.95 16.23
CA VAL A 40 -2.08 -3.41 16.30
C VAL A 40 -3.34 -4.10 15.76
N GLY A 41 -3.16 -5.16 14.99
CA GLY A 41 -4.25 -5.86 14.32
C GLY A 41 -4.71 -5.21 13.01
N SER A 42 -4.06 -4.14 12.56
CA SER A 42 -4.21 -3.66 11.18
C SER A 42 -3.76 -4.74 10.21
N VAL A 43 -4.58 -5.02 9.20
CA VAL A 43 -4.28 -5.98 8.14
C VAL A 43 -4.41 -5.28 6.80
N ILE A 44 -3.36 -5.35 5.98
CA ILE A 44 -3.34 -4.83 4.62
C ILE A 44 -3.10 -5.99 3.66
N VAL A 45 -3.96 -6.15 2.67
CA VAL A 45 -3.86 -7.20 1.64
C VAL A 45 -3.69 -6.55 0.28
N LYS A 46 -2.63 -6.92 -0.42
CA LYS A 46 -2.40 -6.56 -1.82
C LYS A 46 -2.66 -7.78 -2.70
N GLN A 47 -3.62 -7.64 -3.60
CA GLN A 47 -3.94 -8.63 -4.64
C GLN A 47 -3.19 -8.29 -5.92
N LYS A 48 -2.55 -9.30 -6.51
CA LYS A 48 -2.01 -9.22 -7.86
C LYS A 48 -3.00 -9.90 -8.81
N LEU A 49 -3.60 -9.14 -9.72
CA LEU A 49 -4.54 -9.67 -10.71
C LEU A 49 -3.85 -9.82 -12.07
N PRO A 50 -3.99 -10.97 -12.76
CA PRO A 50 -3.51 -11.11 -14.12
C PRO A 50 -4.35 -10.26 -15.07
N LEU A 51 -3.68 -9.65 -16.04
CA LEU A 51 -4.34 -9.06 -17.20
C LEU A 51 -4.56 -10.17 -18.22
N ASN A 52 -5.81 -10.45 -18.59
CA ASN A 52 -6.09 -11.45 -19.61
C ASN A 52 -5.46 -10.98 -20.94
N SER A 53 -4.57 -11.79 -21.50
CA SER A 53 -3.83 -11.51 -22.73
C SER A 53 -4.64 -11.75 -24.00
N LYS A 54 -5.82 -12.38 -23.91
CA LYS A 54 -6.71 -12.64 -25.07
C LYS A 54 -7.58 -11.44 -25.41
N VAL A 55 -6.98 -10.27 -25.59
CA VAL A 55 -7.72 -9.09 -26.05
C VAL A 55 -7.05 -8.54 -27.29
N SER A 56 -7.76 -8.69 -28.43
CA SER A 56 -7.48 -8.04 -29.71
C SER A 56 -7.14 -6.56 -29.51
N LYS A 57 -6.31 -6.00 -30.41
CA LYS A 57 -5.88 -4.58 -30.45
C LYS A 57 -7.02 -3.56 -30.35
N THR A 58 -8.28 -4.00 -30.47
CA THR A 58 -9.50 -3.19 -30.49
C THR A 58 -10.43 -3.36 -29.27
N LYS A 59 -10.09 -4.15 -28.24
CA LYS A 59 -10.91 -4.26 -27.01
C LYS A 59 -10.12 -3.95 -25.74
N PHE A 60 -10.80 -3.45 -24.72
CA PHE A 60 -10.23 -3.17 -23.40
C PHE A 60 -9.71 -4.45 -22.73
N ARG A 61 -8.48 -4.42 -22.19
CA ARG A 61 -7.88 -5.53 -21.43
C ARG A 61 -8.76 -5.87 -20.23
N LYS A 62 -9.42 -7.04 -20.22
CA LYS A 62 -10.23 -7.49 -19.09
C LYS A 62 -9.32 -7.98 -17.95
N VAL A 63 -9.43 -7.35 -16.79
CA VAL A 63 -8.78 -7.81 -15.56
C VAL A 63 -9.48 -9.10 -15.09
N SER A 64 -8.73 -10.16 -14.79
CA SER A 64 -9.31 -11.35 -14.16
C SER A 64 -9.77 -11.01 -12.74
N PRO A 65 -10.97 -11.44 -12.30
CA PRO A 65 -11.40 -11.24 -10.92
C PRO A 65 -10.62 -12.11 -9.92
N ALA A 66 -10.02 -13.22 -10.38
CA ALA A 66 -9.24 -14.13 -9.55
C ALA A 66 -7.78 -13.62 -9.42
N PRO A 67 -7.29 -13.34 -8.20
CA PRO A 67 -5.88 -13.03 -7.99
C PRO A 67 -4.98 -14.22 -8.31
N GLU A 68 -3.76 -13.93 -8.76
CA GLU A 68 -2.71 -14.93 -8.91
C GLU A 68 -1.87 -15.07 -7.62
N LEU A 69 -1.81 -14.00 -6.82
CA LEU A 69 -0.99 -13.92 -5.61
C LEU A 69 -1.60 -12.89 -4.66
N LEU A 70 -1.52 -13.17 -3.35
CA LEU A 70 -1.75 -12.17 -2.31
C LEU A 70 -0.44 -11.94 -1.54
N THR A 71 -0.20 -10.67 -1.18
CA THR A 71 0.78 -10.32 -0.16
C THR A 71 0.09 -9.58 0.95
N VAL A 72 0.34 -9.97 2.20
CA VAL A 72 -0.34 -9.47 3.38
C VAL A 72 0.66 -8.82 4.32
N MET A 73 0.27 -7.73 4.96
CA MET A 73 0.96 -7.11 6.08
C MET A 73 0.06 -7.12 7.32
N ILE A 74 0.59 -7.54 8.47
CA ILE A 74 -0.12 -7.57 9.75
C ILE A 74 0.67 -6.77 10.77
N LYS A 75 0.03 -5.78 11.40
CA LYS A 75 0.66 -4.97 12.45
C LYS A 75 0.60 -5.72 13.78
N HIS A 76 1.76 -6.06 14.33
CA HIS A 76 1.90 -6.69 15.63
C HIS A 76 2.08 -5.68 16.76
N LYS A 77 2.06 -6.19 18.00
CA LYS A 77 2.45 -5.42 19.18
C LYS A 77 3.93 -5.00 19.07
N ALA A 78 4.25 -3.91 19.75
CA ALA A 78 5.62 -3.42 19.84
C ALA A 78 6.57 -4.51 20.35
N GLY A 79 7.73 -4.64 19.70
CA GLY A 79 8.75 -5.63 20.04
C GLY A 79 8.84 -6.80 19.07
N TYR A 80 7.85 -6.97 18.18
CA TYR A 80 7.91 -8.01 17.15
C TYR A 80 9.02 -7.73 16.13
N ASP A 81 9.09 -6.52 15.59
CA ASP A 81 10.13 -6.08 14.65
C ASP A 81 10.29 -4.55 14.71
N PRO A 82 10.88 -4.00 15.78
CA PRO A 82 10.88 -2.56 16.02
C PRO A 82 11.55 -1.75 14.90
N LYS A 83 12.54 -2.35 14.21
CA LYS A 83 13.30 -1.69 13.13
C LYS A 83 12.47 -1.51 11.86
N ASN A 84 11.45 -2.35 11.65
CA ASN A 84 10.55 -2.27 10.51
C ASN A 84 9.09 -2.03 10.93
N GLY A 85 8.90 -1.42 12.11
CA GLY A 85 7.59 -0.97 12.59
C GLY A 85 6.65 -2.12 12.94
N ASP A 86 7.17 -3.24 13.42
CA ASP A 86 6.39 -4.38 13.93
C ASP A 86 5.40 -4.97 12.90
N TRP A 87 5.76 -4.91 11.62
CA TRP A 87 4.99 -5.52 10.54
C TRP A 87 5.46 -6.95 10.27
N GLU A 88 4.52 -7.88 10.30
CA GLU A 88 4.70 -9.21 9.72
C GLU A 88 4.25 -9.19 8.26
N TYR A 89 5.02 -9.85 7.39
CA TYR A 89 4.70 -10.04 5.99
C TYR A 89 4.30 -11.48 5.71
N MET A 90 3.41 -11.69 4.73
CA MET A 90 3.02 -13.02 4.29
C MET A 90 2.77 -13.03 2.78
N VAL A 91 3.16 -14.11 2.11
CA VAL A 91 2.90 -14.36 0.69
C VAL A 91 2.03 -15.60 0.59
N THR A 92 0.94 -15.50 -0.16
CA THR A 92 0.01 -16.62 -0.35
C THR A 92 -0.34 -16.81 -1.82
N ASP A 93 -0.89 -17.98 -2.15
CA ASP A 93 -1.61 -18.15 -3.41
C ASP A 93 -2.76 -17.12 -3.55
N GLY A 94 -3.29 -16.98 -4.77
CA GLY A 94 -4.35 -16.02 -5.06
C GLY A 94 -5.67 -16.25 -4.34
N ALA A 95 -5.88 -17.45 -3.78
CA ALA A 95 -7.04 -17.80 -2.98
C ALA A 95 -6.83 -17.57 -1.48
N GLY A 96 -5.61 -17.23 -1.04
CA GLY A 96 -5.26 -17.09 0.37
C GLY A 96 -5.20 -18.40 1.15
N ARG A 97 -5.13 -19.55 0.46
CA ARG A 97 -5.22 -20.89 1.08
C ARG A 97 -3.87 -21.49 1.40
N LYS A 98 -2.85 -21.18 0.60
CA LYS A 98 -1.48 -21.67 0.80
C LYS A 98 -0.55 -20.52 1.09
N VAL A 99 0.13 -20.58 2.23
CA VAL A 99 1.18 -19.63 2.61
C VAL A 99 2.52 -20.17 2.12
N SER A 100 3.24 -19.41 1.30
CA SER A 100 4.58 -19.77 0.83
C SER A 100 5.69 -19.16 1.68
N GLN A 101 5.47 -17.97 2.24
CA GLN A 101 6.39 -17.28 3.13
C GLN A 101 5.62 -16.46 4.17
N ARG A 102 6.16 -16.34 5.37
CA ARG A 102 5.58 -15.56 6.47
C ARG A 102 6.66 -15.08 7.45
N GLY A 103 6.46 -13.92 8.05
CA GLY A 103 7.31 -13.37 9.11
C GLY A 103 8.02 -12.08 8.71
N GLN A 104 9.24 -11.91 9.21
CA GLN A 104 10.15 -10.80 8.91
C GLN A 104 10.86 -11.02 7.56
N ILE A 105 10.10 -10.96 6.45
CA ILE A 105 10.63 -11.24 5.12
C ILE A 105 11.52 -10.07 4.66
N GLU A 106 12.82 -10.28 4.57
CA GLU A 106 13.82 -9.24 4.29
C GLU A 106 13.54 -8.47 2.99
N SER A 107 13.18 -9.18 1.91
CA SER A 107 12.87 -8.53 0.63
C SER A 107 11.65 -7.61 0.73
N CYS A 108 10.65 -7.95 1.54
CA CYS A 108 9.51 -7.10 1.81
C CYS A 108 9.91 -5.89 2.66
N GLN A 109 10.64 -6.11 3.75
CA GLN A 109 11.13 -5.04 4.63
C GLN A 109 11.98 -4.03 3.86
N ASN A 110 12.96 -4.48 3.06
CA ASN A 110 13.86 -3.62 2.28
C ASN A 110 13.08 -2.66 1.37
N CYS A 111 12.05 -3.14 0.69
CA CYS A 111 11.21 -2.29 -0.16
C CYS A 111 10.31 -1.33 0.64
N HIS A 112 9.95 -1.67 1.88
CA HIS A 112 9.04 -0.89 2.72
C HIS A 112 9.74 0.09 3.66
N ARG A 113 11.02 -0.12 4.01
CA ARG A 113 11.83 0.77 4.86
C ARG A 113 11.82 2.25 4.45
N PRO A 114 11.91 2.62 3.15
CA PRO A 114 11.85 4.02 2.73
C PRO A 114 10.55 4.74 3.14
N TYR A 115 9.50 3.99 3.50
CA TYR A 115 8.19 4.50 3.88
C TYR A 115 8.00 4.59 5.40
N ALA A 116 9.06 4.63 6.20
CA ALA A 116 8.99 4.74 7.66
C ALA A 116 8.11 5.91 8.15
N LYS A 117 8.07 7.04 7.42
CA LYS A 117 7.20 8.20 7.73
C LYS A 117 5.70 7.90 7.63
N THR A 118 5.33 6.90 6.84
CA THR A 118 3.96 6.41 6.71
C THR A 118 3.81 5.03 7.32
N ASP A 119 4.59 4.77 8.36
CA ASP A 119 4.62 3.52 9.11
C ASP A 119 4.85 2.31 8.21
N TYR A 120 5.81 2.43 7.29
CA TYR A 120 6.24 1.39 6.34
C TYR A 120 5.16 1.02 5.32
N VAL A 121 4.06 1.76 5.22
CA VAL A 121 2.99 1.50 4.25
C VAL A 121 3.09 2.46 3.07
N VAL A 122 3.27 1.90 1.86
CA VAL A 122 3.20 2.65 0.60
C VAL A 122 1.74 3.03 0.34
N ARG A 123 1.48 4.27 -0.06
CA ARG A 123 0.11 4.80 -0.31
C ARG A 123 -0.03 5.62 -1.60
N SER A 124 0.93 5.50 -2.51
CA SER A 124 0.91 6.20 -3.81
C SER A 124 -0.23 5.76 -4.73
N TYR A 125 -0.79 4.56 -4.50
CA TYR A 125 -1.92 4.01 -5.24
C TYR A 125 -3.29 4.49 -4.75
N LEU A 126 -3.36 5.29 -3.67
CA LEU A 126 -4.65 5.80 -3.20
C LEU A 126 -5.30 6.70 -4.26
N PRO A 127 -6.65 6.80 -4.27
CA PRO A 127 -7.38 7.70 -5.16
C PRO A 127 -6.81 9.12 -5.12
N LYS A 128 -6.86 9.82 -6.26
CA LYS A 128 -6.24 11.16 -6.39
C LYS A 128 -6.80 12.13 -5.35
N GLU A 129 -8.09 12.04 -5.11
CA GLU A 129 -8.86 12.87 -4.19
C GLU A 129 -8.35 12.66 -2.75
N VAL A 130 -8.12 11.41 -2.37
CA VAL A 130 -7.54 11.06 -1.07
C VAL A 130 -6.12 11.58 -0.95
N ARG A 131 -5.30 11.43 -1.99
CA ARG A 131 -3.91 11.95 -1.98
C ARG A 131 -3.86 13.47 -1.89
N ILE A 132 -4.76 14.18 -2.55
CA ILE A 132 -4.89 15.64 -2.45
C ILE A 132 -5.26 16.01 -1.01
N ALA A 133 -6.31 15.41 -0.45
CA ALA A 133 -6.73 15.68 0.92
C ALA A 133 -5.59 15.43 1.94
N LEU A 134 -4.81 14.36 1.77
CA LEU A 134 -3.65 14.07 2.61
C LEU A 134 -2.51 15.08 2.45
N ASN A 135 -2.37 15.69 1.27
CA ASN A 135 -1.37 16.72 1.03
C ASN A 135 -1.81 18.07 1.60
N ASP A 136 -3.10 18.41 1.53
CA ASP A 136 -3.65 19.67 2.03
C ASP A 136 -3.56 19.77 3.56
N LEU A 137 -3.62 18.64 4.28
CA LEU A 137 -3.31 18.57 5.71
C LEU A 137 -1.93 19.16 6.06
N ASN A 138 -0.98 19.22 5.11
CA ASN A 138 0.30 19.89 5.33
C ASN A 138 0.22 21.39 5.43
N ALA A 139 -0.59 22.00 4.58
CA ALA A 139 -0.73 23.44 4.55
C ALA A 139 -1.28 23.92 5.89
N VAL A 140 -2.27 23.18 6.42
CA VAL A 140 -2.90 23.49 7.71
C VAL A 140 -1.95 23.23 8.89
N GLU A 141 -1.26 22.08 8.95
CA GLU A 141 -0.31 21.80 10.04
C GLU A 141 0.89 22.77 10.04
N ALA A 142 1.42 23.14 8.86
CA ALA A 142 2.51 24.11 8.75
C ALA A 142 2.06 25.52 9.17
N GLN A 143 0.86 25.95 8.79
CA GLN A 143 0.28 27.23 9.21
C GLN A 143 0.02 27.29 10.72
N SER A 144 -0.39 26.18 11.35
CA SER A 144 -0.61 26.14 12.80
C SER A 144 0.67 26.25 13.63
N LYS A 145 1.80 25.72 13.12
CA LYS A 145 3.09 25.76 13.82
C LYS A 145 3.74 27.13 13.75
N ASN A 146 3.70 27.78 12.59
CA ASN A 146 4.22 29.15 12.45
C ASN A 146 3.47 30.13 13.37
N ARG A 147 2.18 29.90 13.61
CA ARG A 147 1.35 30.77 14.48
C ARG A 147 1.56 30.54 15.98
N SER A 148 2.18 29.43 16.38
CA SER A 148 2.52 29.14 17.77
C SER A 148 3.94 29.57 18.16
N GLU A 149 4.80 29.92 17.19
CA GLU A 149 6.16 30.40 17.42
C GLU A 149 6.26 31.94 17.44
N GLU A 150 5.19 32.65 17.04
CA GLU A 150 5.05 34.12 17.12
C GLU A 150 4.36 34.61 18.42
N LYS A 151 4.13 33.73 19.40
CA LYS A 151 3.55 34.05 20.71
C LYS A 151 4.47 33.60 21.84
#